data_AF-A0AA41WYB7-F1
#
_entry.id   AF-A0AA41WYB7-F1
#
_cell.length_a   1.000
_cell.length_b   1.000
_cell.length_c   1.000
_cell.angle_alpha   90.00
_cell.angle_beta   90.00
_cell.angle_gamma   90.00
#
_symmetry.space_group_name_H-M   'P 1'
#
loop_
_entity.id
_entity.type
_entity.pdbx_description
1 polymer ?
#
loop_
_entity_poly.entity_id
_entity_poly.type
_entity_poly.pdbx_seq_one_letter_code
_entity_poly.pdbx_strand_id
1 'polypeptide(L)'
;MTYRNRDLLGVVHELECVNCGAHGVQAAHANLQEFGKGMATKASDAAIMSLCPPCHAALDQGKDMTKDERRAMQFECITRTYVRLMERGLIEVAK
;
A
#
# COMPACT_ATOMS: atom_id res chain seq x y z
N MET A 1 16.08 -10.39 1.29
CA MET A 1 14.90 -11.25 1.11
C MET A 1 13.66 -10.36 1.14
N THR A 2 12.74 -10.52 0.19
CA THR A 2 11.51 -9.69 0.14
C THR A 2 10.42 -10.34 0.98
N TYR A 3 9.90 -9.63 1.99
CA TYR A 3 8.86 -10.16 2.89
C TYR A 3 7.55 -10.37 2.13
N ARG A 4 6.89 -11.52 2.39
CA ARG A 4 5.61 -11.92 1.83
C ARG A 4 4.69 -12.42 2.92
N ASN A 5 3.46 -11.93 2.96
CA ASN A 5 2.47 -12.35 3.95
C ASN A 5 1.06 -12.25 3.37
N ARG A 6 0.46 -13.40 3.08
CA ARG A 6 -0.89 -13.48 2.51
C ARG A 6 -1.97 -12.97 3.46
N ASP A 7 -1.79 -13.14 4.77
CA ASP A 7 -2.76 -12.70 5.76
C ASP A 7 -2.77 -11.18 5.85
N LEU A 8 -1.59 -10.55 5.78
CA LEU A 8 -1.47 -9.09 5.66
C LEU A 8 -2.19 -8.56 4.40
N LEU A 9 -1.99 -9.21 3.25
CA LEU A 9 -2.71 -8.83 2.03
C LEU A 9 -4.23 -9.01 2.18
N GLY A 10 -4.66 -10.07 2.87
CA GLY A 10 -6.06 -10.34 3.17
C GLY A 10 -6.70 -9.22 3.99
N VAL A 11 -6.11 -8.86 5.13
CA VAL A 11 -6.68 -7.82 6.02
C VAL A 11 -6.70 -6.43 5.39
N VAL A 12 -5.84 -6.15 4.40
CA VAL A 12 -5.89 -4.88 3.64
C VAL A 12 -7.19 -4.73 2.86
N HIS A 13 -7.83 -5.82 2.45
CA HIS A 13 -9.13 -5.79 1.75
C HIS A 13 -10.31 -5.43 2.66
N GLU A 14 -10.13 -5.51 3.98
CA GLU A 14 -11.12 -5.08 4.98
C GLU A 14 -11.12 -3.55 5.20
N LEU A 15 -10.20 -2.83 4.55
CA LEU A 15 -10.10 -1.38 4.62
C LEU A 15 -10.82 -0.67 3.47
N GLU A 16 -11.06 0.62 3.68
CA GLU A 16 -11.35 1.57 2.61
C GLU A 16 -10.06 2.05 1.95
N CYS A 17 -10.17 2.63 0.76
CA CYS A 17 -9.05 3.28 0.09
C CYS A 17 -8.51 4.40 0.97
N VAL A 18 -7.25 4.30 1.40
CA VAL A 18 -6.67 5.29 2.33
C VAL A 18 -6.39 6.65 1.67
N ASN A 19 -6.52 6.73 0.34
CA ASN A 19 -6.39 7.97 -0.41
C ASN A 19 -7.72 8.72 -0.57
N CYS A 20 -8.82 8.01 -0.90
CA CYS A 20 -10.09 8.66 -1.26
C CYS A 20 -11.32 8.15 -0.49
N GLY A 21 -11.19 7.15 0.38
CA GLY A 21 -12.28 6.60 1.19
C GLY A 21 -13.22 5.61 0.47
N ALA A 22 -12.99 5.31 -0.81
CA ALA A 22 -13.82 4.36 -1.54
C ALA A 22 -13.65 2.90 -1.04
N HIS A 23 -14.72 2.12 -1.05
CA HIS A 23 -14.69 0.67 -0.81
C HIS A 23 -14.25 -0.10 -2.08
N GLY A 24 -13.96 -1.41 -1.91
CA GLY A 24 -13.52 -2.27 -3.01
C GLY A 24 -12.07 -2.04 -3.38
N VAL A 25 -11.18 -2.23 -2.40
CA VAL A 25 -9.74 -1.94 -2.51
C VAL A 25 -8.92 -3.13 -3.01
N GLN A 26 -7.72 -2.82 -3.48
CA GLN A 26 -6.65 -3.75 -3.78
C GLN A 26 -5.52 -3.55 -2.77
N ALA A 27 -4.84 -4.64 -2.40
CA ALA A 27 -3.57 -4.57 -1.72
C ALA A 27 -2.48 -4.16 -2.72
N ALA A 28 -2.23 -2.85 -2.80
CA ALA A 28 -1.31 -2.24 -3.75
C ALA A 28 0.12 -2.23 -3.20
N HIS A 29 1.04 -2.90 -3.90
CA HIS A 29 2.47 -2.89 -3.56
C HIS A 29 3.10 -1.53 -3.86
N ALA A 30 4.03 -1.09 -3.01
CA ALA A 30 4.83 0.08 -3.33
C ALA A 30 5.65 -0.09 -4.63
N ASN A 31 5.81 1.00 -5.37
CA ASN A 31 6.62 1.11 -6.58
C ASN A 31 8.01 1.71 -6.30
N LEU A 32 8.54 1.51 -5.10
CA LEU A 32 9.79 2.12 -4.63
C LEU A 32 10.88 1.05 -4.44
N GLN A 33 12.09 1.36 -4.91
CA GLN A 33 13.24 0.44 -4.82
C GLN A 33 13.66 0.21 -3.36
N GLU A 34 13.47 1.20 -2.48
CA GLU A 34 13.77 1.12 -1.04
C GLU A 34 12.95 0.02 -0.33
N PHE A 35 11.81 -0.38 -0.91
CA PHE A 35 10.99 -1.50 -0.44
C PHE A 35 11.21 -2.79 -1.23
N GLY A 36 12.24 -2.84 -2.09
CA GLY A 36 12.61 -4.02 -2.87
C GLY A 36 11.86 -4.19 -4.18
N LYS A 37 11.24 -3.13 -4.74
CA LYS A 37 10.69 -3.16 -6.11
C LYS A 37 11.82 -3.37 -7.11
N GLY A 38 11.69 -4.36 -7.99
CA GLY A 38 12.57 -4.59 -9.14
C GLY A 38 11.77 -4.74 -10.44
N MET A 39 12.43 -5.00 -11.56
CA MET A 39 11.77 -5.06 -12.88
C MET A 39 10.63 -6.09 -12.96
N ALA A 40 10.87 -7.30 -12.46
CA ALA A 40 9.89 -8.39 -12.43
C ALA A 40 9.45 -8.78 -11.02
N THR A 41 9.86 -8.02 -10.01
CA THR A 41 9.61 -8.31 -8.59
C THR A 41 8.76 -7.22 -7.96
N LYS A 42 7.73 -7.64 -7.23
CA LYS A 42 6.92 -6.75 -6.38
C LYS A 42 7.75 -6.29 -5.19
N ALA A 43 7.53 -5.06 -4.71
CA ALA A 43 8.08 -4.63 -3.42
C ALA A 43 7.57 -5.52 -2.28
N SER A 44 8.23 -5.45 -1.11
CA SER A 44 7.84 -6.13 0.12
C SER A 44 6.36 -5.94 0.46
N ASP A 45 5.69 -7.00 0.91
CA ASP A 45 4.31 -6.90 1.42
C ASP A 45 4.24 -6.03 2.69
N ALA A 46 5.37 -5.75 3.35
CA ALA A 46 5.46 -4.80 4.46
C ALA A 46 5.31 -3.32 4.04
N ALA A 47 5.31 -3.05 2.73
CA ALA A 47 5.09 -1.72 2.16
C ALA A 47 3.83 -1.74 1.29
N ILE A 48 2.73 -2.17 1.89
CA ILE A 48 1.43 -2.32 1.23
C ILE A 48 0.54 -1.10 1.46
N MET A 49 -0.30 -0.80 0.48
CA MET A 49 -1.28 0.29 0.53
C MET A 49 -2.67 -0.26 0.24
N SER A 50 -3.68 0.18 0.98
CA SER A 50 -5.08 -0.07 0.65
C SER A 50 -5.58 0.98 -0.35
N LEU A 51 -5.65 0.63 -1.64
CA LEU A 51 -6.07 1.57 -2.69
C LEU A 51 -7.20 1.00 -3.54
N CYS A 52 -8.21 1.81 -3.85
CA CYS A 52 -9.19 1.44 -4.87
C CYS A 52 -8.52 1.39 -6.26
N PRO A 53 -9.07 0.63 -7.22
CA PRO A 53 -8.48 0.49 -8.55
C PRO A 53 -8.18 1.83 -9.26
N PRO A 54 -9.03 2.88 -9.18
CA PRO A 54 -8.71 4.19 -9.76
C PRO A 54 -7.46 4.85 -9.13
N CYS A 55 -7.36 4.89 -7.79
CA CYS A 55 -6.21 5.48 -7.11
C CYS A 55 -4.94 4.66 -7.34
N HIS A 56 -5.06 3.32 -7.37
CA HIS A 56 -3.94 2.44 -7.65
C HIS A 56 -3.40 2.67 -9.07
N ALA A 57 -4.29 2.74 -10.08
CA ALA A 57 -3.89 3.00 -11.45
C ALA A 57 -3.27 4.40 -11.64
N ALA A 58 -3.84 5.42 -11.00
CA ALA A 58 -3.30 6.78 -11.03
C ALA A 58 -1.87 6.82 -10.44
N LEU A 59 -1.66 6.13 -9.32
CA LEU A 59 -0.35 6.00 -8.72
C LEU A 59 0.62 5.23 -9.61
N ASP A 60 0.22 4.10 -10.21
CA ASP A 60 1.06 3.28 -11.09
C ASP A 60 1.53 4.03 -12.34
N GLN A 61 0.62 4.79 -12.95
CA GLN A 61 0.91 5.58 -14.14
C GLN A 61 1.73 6.83 -13.78
N GLY A 62 1.36 7.52 -12.69
CA GLY A 62 2.05 8.72 -12.21
C GLY A 62 2.07 9.88 -13.20
N LYS A 63 1.10 9.94 -14.14
CA LYS A 63 1.09 10.94 -15.23
C LYS A 63 0.95 12.39 -14.75
N ASP A 64 0.30 12.59 -13.62
CA ASP A 64 -0.02 13.90 -13.04
C ASP A 64 0.83 14.20 -11.79
N MET A 65 1.93 13.45 -11.57
CA MET A 65 2.77 13.57 -10.38
C MET A 65 4.24 13.66 -10.76
N THR A 66 4.97 14.56 -10.10
CA THR A 66 6.43 14.50 -10.06
C THR A 66 6.89 13.22 -9.34
N LYS A 67 8.15 12.82 -9.54
CA LYS A 67 8.72 11.66 -8.85
C LYS A 67 8.63 11.80 -7.33
N ASP A 68 8.84 13.00 -6.81
CA ASP A 68 8.83 13.27 -5.37
C ASP A 68 7.40 13.26 -4.80
N GLU A 69 6.43 13.84 -5.50
CA GLU A 69 5.01 13.76 -5.11
C GLU A 69 4.52 12.30 -5.10
N ARG A 70 4.85 11.54 -6.16
CA ARG A 70 4.49 10.12 -6.26
C ARG A 70 5.16 9.30 -5.15
N ARG A 71 6.40 9.62 -4.79
CA ARG A 71 7.10 8.99 -3.67
C ARG A 71 6.42 9.33 -2.36
N ALA A 72 6.17 10.61 -2.09
CA ALA A 72 5.52 11.09 -0.87
C ALA A 72 4.12 10.46 -0.67
N MET A 73 3.31 10.42 -1.73
CA MET A 73 1.98 9.80 -1.71
C MET A 73 2.05 8.32 -1.29
N GLN A 74 3.04 7.57 -1.75
CA GLN A 74 3.21 6.16 -1.38
C GLN A 74 3.56 6.01 0.11
N PHE A 75 4.50 6.79 0.62
CA PHE A 75 4.84 6.76 2.06
C PHE A 75 3.62 7.13 2.91
N GLU A 76 2.85 8.13 2.50
CA GLU A 76 1.64 8.53 3.19
C GLU A 76 0.58 7.41 3.15
N CYS A 77 0.32 6.80 1.99
CA CYS A 77 -0.65 5.72 1.87
C CYS A 77 -0.22 4.46 2.64
N ILE A 78 1.07 4.12 2.66
CA ILE A 78 1.59 3.02 3.48
C ILE A 78 1.32 3.32 4.96
N THR A 79 1.68 4.53 5.42
CA THR A 79 1.47 4.96 6.81
C THR A 79 0.00 4.90 7.20
N ARG A 80 -0.89 5.50 6.40
CA ARG A 80 -2.34 5.48 6.63
C ARG A 80 -2.89 4.05 6.66
N THR A 81 -2.40 3.17 5.79
CA THR A 81 -2.82 1.75 5.78
C THR A 81 -2.50 1.09 7.12
N TYR A 82 -1.28 1.21 7.63
CA TYR A 82 -0.90 0.61 8.91
C TYR A 82 -1.60 1.23 10.12
N VAL A 83 -1.79 2.56 10.12
CA VAL A 83 -2.60 3.24 11.16
C VAL A 83 -4.00 2.65 11.18
N ARG A 84 -4.65 2.52 10.01
CA ARG A 84 -6.01 1.96 9.92
C ARG A 84 -6.09 0.49 10.30
N LEU A 85 -5.11 -0.33 9.91
CA LEU A 85 -5.05 -1.74 10.33
C LEU A 85 -4.96 -1.84 11.86
N MET A 86 -4.09 -1.04 12.48
CA MET A 86 -3.90 -1.04 13.93
C MET A 86 -5.15 -0.54 14.67
N GLU A 87 -5.70 0.61 14.26
CA GLU A 87 -6.90 1.21 14.89
C GLU A 87 -8.13 0.30 14.80
N ARG A 88 -8.24 -0.51 13.74
CA ARG A 88 -9.33 -1.49 13.57
C ARG A 88 -9.05 -2.85 14.23
N GLY A 89 -7.89 -3.04 14.85
CA GLY A 89 -7.52 -4.32 15.47
C GLY A 89 -7.29 -5.46 14.46
N LEU A 90 -6.96 -5.13 13.20
CA LEU A 90 -6.68 -6.11 12.15
C LEU A 90 -5.22 -6.62 12.17
N ILE A 91 -4.35 -5.91 12.90
CA ILE A 91 -2.99 -6.33 13.20
C ILE A 91 -2.72 -6.14 14.69
N GLU A 92 -1.78 -6.91 15.23
CA GLU A 92 -1.42 -6.88 16.65
C GLU A 92 0.09 -6.66 16.85
N VAL A 93 0.44 -6.16 18.03
CA VAL A 93 1.84 -6.05 18.46
C VAL A 93 2.26 -7.38 19.07
N ALA A 94 3.06 -8.15 18.33
CA ALA A 94 3.72 -9.33 18.86
C ALA A 94 4.80 -8.91 19.88
N LYS A 95 4.90 -9.66 20.99
CA LYS A 95 5.91 -9.45 22.04
C LYS A 95 7.13 -10.34 21.81
#